data_AF-A0A6C0I3E1-F1
#
_entry.id   AF-A0A6C0I3E1-F1
#
_cell.length_a   1.000
_cell.length_b   1.000
_cell.length_c   1.000
_cell.angle_alpha   90.00
_cell.angle_beta   90.00
_cell.angle_gamma   90.00
#
_symmetry.space_group_name_H-M   'P 1'
#
loop_
_entity.id
_entity.type
_entity.pdbx_description
1 polymer ?
#
loop_
_entity_poly.entity_id
_entity_poly.type
_entity_poly.pdbx_seq_one_letter_code
_entity_poly.pdbx_strand_id
1 'polypeptide(L)'
;MDYYYIIVAGISVGILILTLTYIGIGMATFNRKVTAFPPVQNKCPDYWRLRSDVSGTFCIIPAKGSSNLGNLNPANLSSVNTPGFQPDNTINFSDDGWYLRGVNSICTQRNWANQYNIVWDGVTNYNDC
;
A
#
# COMPACT_ATOMS: atom_id res chain seq x y z
N MET A 1 59.44 8.31 20.05
CA MET A 1 58.83 7.78 18.80
C MET A 1 57.38 7.37 19.03
N ASP A 2 57.04 6.77 20.17
CA ASP A 2 55.68 6.26 20.44
C ASP A 2 54.61 7.34 20.54
N TYR A 3 54.91 8.51 21.11
CA TYR A 3 53.93 9.58 21.28
C TYR A 3 53.43 10.14 19.93
N TYR A 4 54.31 10.22 18.93
CA TYR A 4 53.93 10.67 17.57
C TYR A 4 52.98 9.68 16.90
N TYR A 5 53.27 8.38 16.97
CA TYR A 5 52.40 7.33 16.40
C TYR A 5 51.05 7.26 17.11
N ILE A 6 51.02 7.43 18.44
CA ILE A 6 49.77 7.45 19.22
C ILE A 6 48.90 8.65 18.82
N ILE A 7 49.49 9.85 18.63
CA ILE A 7 48.74 11.03 18.16
C ILE A 7 48.17 10.80 16.76
N VAL A 8 48.99 10.32 15.82
CA VAL A 8 48.57 10.09 14.43
C VAL A 8 47.48 9.01 14.36
N ALA A 9 47.62 7.92 15.12
CA ALA A 9 46.62 6.86 15.21
C ALA A 9 45.32 7.32 15.89
N GLY A 10 45.41 8.18 16.91
CA GLY A 10 44.24 8.77 17.54
C GLY A 10 43.45 9.66 16.59
N ILE A 11 44.15 10.49 15.80
CA ILE A 11 43.53 11.37 14.80
C ILE A 11 42.89 10.54 13.68
N SER A 12 43.57 9.52 13.16
CA SER A 12 43.03 8.69 12.07
C SER A 12 41.79 7.90 12.50
N VAL A 13 41.77 7.33 13.71
CA VAL A 13 40.59 6.67 14.27
C VAL A 13 39.45 7.65 14.52
N GLY A 14 39.76 8.86 15.00
CA GLY A 14 38.75 9.92 15.17
C GLY A 14 38.07 10.29 13.86
N ILE A 15 38.85 10.50 12.79
CA ILE A 15 38.31 10.78 11.45
C ILE A 15 37.49 9.60 10.93
N LEU A 16 37.96 8.37 11.12
CA LEU A 16 37.23 7.17 10.72
C LEU A 16 35.85 7.08 11.40
N ILE A 17 35.77 7.34 12.71
CA ILE A 17 34.51 7.33 13.45
C ILE A 17 33.56 8.44 12.95
N LEU A 18 34.09 9.64 12.68
CA LEU A 18 33.28 10.76 12.18
C LEU A 18 32.71 10.48 10.78
N THR A 19 33.50 9.89 9.89
CA THR A 19 33.03 9.54 8.53
C THR A 19 31.97 8.43 8.57
N LEU A 20 32.16 7.39 9.39
CA LEU A 20 31.19 6.30 9.55
C LEU A 20 29.88 6.76 10.18
N THR A 21 29.94 7.64 11.19
CA THR A 21 28.73 8.20 11.81
C THR A 21 27.96 9.10 10.84
N TYR A 22 28.65 9.92 10.03
CA TYR A 22 28.01 10.73 9.00
C TYR A 22 27.26 9.88 7.95
N ILE A 23 27.91 8.84 7.42
CA ILE A 23 27.30 7.91 6.45
C ILE A 23 26.14 7.14 7.10
N GLY A 24 26.30 6.71 8.35
CA GLY A 24 25.25 6.01 9.11
C GLY A 24 24.00 6.86 9.30
N ILE A 25 24.16 8.13 9.68
CA ILE A 25 23.05 9.08 9.80
C ILE A 25 22.41 9.32 8.43
N GLY A 26 23.23 9.49 7.38
CA GLY A 26 22.74 9.62 6.01
C GLY A 26 21.83 8.47 5.60
N MET A 27 22.25 7.22 5.79
CA MET A 27 21.42 6.05 5.47
C MET A 27 20.18 5.92 6.36
N ALA A 28 20.27 6.32 7.62
CA ALA A 28 19.12 6.29 8.54
C ALA A 28 18.08 7.37 8.22
N THR A 29 18.50 8.52 7.69
CA THR A 29 17.63 9.68 7.41
C THR A 29 17.21 9.81 5.96
N PHE A 30 17.86 9.09 5.03
CA PHE A 30 17.30 8.83 3.70
C PHE A 30 16.05 7.99 3.88
N ASN A 31 14.94 8.69 4.13
CA ASN A 31 13.60 8.16 4.07
C ASN A 31 13.52 7.33 2.80
N ARG A 32 13.19 6.04 2.98
CA ARG A 32 12.82 5.18 1.87
C ARG A 32 11.52 5.72 1.28
N LYS A 33 11.60 6.82 0.52
CA LYS A 33 10.62 7.15 -0.49
C LYS A 33 10.84 6.14 -1.59
N VAL A 34 10.52 4.87 -1.29
CA VAL A 34 10.25 3.91 -2.34
C VAL A 34 9.09 4.57 -3.07
N THR A 35 9.34 5.02 -4.29
CA THR A 35 8.28 5.58 -5.12
C THR A 35 7.13 4.58 -5.10
N ALA A 36 5.93 5.07 -4.81
CA ALA A 36 4.75 4.22 -4.69
C ALA A 36 4.66 3.31 -5.94
N PHE A 37 4.63 2.01 -5.69
CA PHE A 37 4.56 0.98 -6.73
C PHE A 37 3.27 0.17 -6.56
N PRO A 38 2.59 -0.17 -7.67
CA PRO A 38 2.87 0.25 -9.05
C PRO A 38 2.35 1.68 -9.36
N PRO A 39 2.90 2.33 -10.40
CA PRO A 39 2.52 3.70 -10.78
C PRO A 39 1.11 3.81 -11.38
N VAL A 40 0.53 2.68 -11.81
CA VAL A 40 -0.82 2.60 -12.35
C VAL A 40 -1.57 1.53 -11.57
N GLN A 41 -2.80 1.84 -11.17
CA GLN A 41 -3.65 0.95 -10.40
C GLN A 41 -4.95 0.75 -11.16
N ASN A 42 -5.41 -0.50 -11.23
CA ASN A 42 -6.70 -0.81 -11.83
C ASN A 42 -7.81 -0.26 -10.93
N LYS A 43 -8.90 0.24 -11.52
CA LYS A 43 -10.04 0.77 -10.76
C LYS A 43 -10.86 -0.30 -10.04
N CYS A 44 -10.81 -1.53 -10.55
CA CYS A 44 -11.51 -2.68 -10.00
C CYS A 44 -10.51 -3.82 -9.79
N PRO A 45 -10.83 -4.78 -8.89
CA PRO A 45 -10.07 -6.01 -8.75
C PRO A 45 -9.95 -6.78 -10.07
N ASP A 46 -8.93 -7.62 -10.17
CA ASP A 46 -8.63 -8.30 -11.42
C ASP A 46 -9.80 -9.22 -11.83
N TYR A 47 -10.12 -9.27 -13.11
CA TYR A 47 -11.27 -10.01 -13.66
C TYR A 47 -12.66 -9.50 -13.26
N TRP A 48 -12.77 -8.46 -12.43
CA TRP A 48 -14.06 -7.86 -12.12
C TRP A 48 -14.51 -6.94 -13.26
N ARG A 49 -15.81 -6.92 -13.51
CA ARG A 49 -16.37 -6.09 -14.58
C ARG A 49 -16.64 -4.69 -14.06
N LEU A 50 -16.26 -3.70 -14.88
CA LEU A 50 -16.48 -2.30 -14.60
C LEU A 50 -17.83 -1.87 -15.19
N ARG A 51 -18.63 -1.19 -14.39
CA ARG A 51 -19.88 -0.53 -14.78
C ARG A 51 -19.72 0.96 -14.56
N SER A 52 -19.82 1.73 -15.63
CA SER A 52 -19.80 3.19 -15.57
C SER A 52 -21.23 3.70 -15.74
N ASP A 53 -21.75 4.35 -14.70
CA ASP A 53 -23.05 5.04 -14.74
C ASP A 53 -22.83 6.55 -14.53
N VAL A 54 -23.89 7.35 -14.68
CA VAL A 54 -23.85 8.82 -14.46
C VAL A 54 -23.35 9.17 -13.05
N SER A 55 -23.59 8.29 -12.08
CA SER A 55 -23.22 8.45 -10.67
C SER A 55 -21.79 8.02 -10.33
N GLY A 56 -21.03 7.44 -11.28
CA GLY A 56 -19.64 7.04 -11.04
C GLY A 56 -19.22 5.71 -11.68
N THR A 57 -18.04 5.24 -11.27
CA THR A 57 -17.48 3.95 -11.69
C THR A 57 -17.70 2.91 -10.60
N PHE A 58 -18.38 1.83 -10.93
CA PHE A 58 -18.71 0.73 -10.04
C PHE A 58 -18.07 -0.56 -10.52
N CYS A 59 -17.69 -1.43 -9.59
CA CYS A 59 -17.15 -2.74 -9.86
C CYS A 59 -18.21 -3.80 -9.51
N ILE A 60 -18.57 -4.62 -10.49
CA ILE A 60 -19.57 -5.67 -10.33
C ILE A 60 -18.93 -6.85 -9.60
N ILE A 61 -19.51 -7.28 -8.48
CA ILE A 61 -19.07 -8.47 -7.76
C ILE A 61 -19.38 -9.69 -8.62
N PRO A 62 -18.39 -10.54 -8.93
CA PRO A 62 -18.60 -11.66 -9.82
C PRO A 62 -19.35 -12.80 -9.11
N ALA A 63 -19.98 -13.69 -9.88
CA ALA A 63 -20.81 -14.77 -9.33
C ALA A 63 -19.99 -15.82 -8.56
N LYS A 64 -20.62 -16.57 -7.65
CA LYS A 64 -19.93 -17.65 -6.92
C LYS A 64 -19.27 -18.64 -7.88
N GLY A 65 -18.00 -18.93 -7.64
CA GLY A 65 -17.18 -19.83 -8.48
C GLY A 65 -16.47 -19.16 -9.66
N SER A 66 -16.64 -17.84 -9.84
CA SER A 66 -15.85 -17.08 -10.80
C SER A 66 -14.40 -16.90 -10.34
N SER A 67 -13.52 -16.56 -11.28
CA SER A 67 -12.17 -16.11 -10.98
C SER A 67 -12.19 -14.92 -10.01
N ASN A 68 -11.29 -14.95 -9.04
CA ASN A 68 -10.97 -13.82 -8.17
C ASN A 68 -12.13 -13.27 -7.31
N LEU A 69 -13.08 -14.12 -6.90
CA LEU A 69 -14.05 -13.81 -5.84
C LEU A 69 -13.43 -13.97 -4.43
N GLY A 70 -12.40 -14.80 -4.32
CA GLY A 70 -11.79 -15.15 -3.03
C GLY A 70 -12.80 -15.79 -2.07
N ASN A 71 -12.77 -15.36 -0.81
CA ASN A 71 -13.68 -15.79 0.25
C ASN A 71 -14.87 -14.83 0.44
N LEU A 72 -15.09 -13.92 -0.52
CA LEU A 72 -16.12 -12.91 -0.44
C LEU A 72 -17.51 -13.55 -0.57
N ASN A 73 -18.36 -13.32 0.44
CA ASN A 73 -19.77 -13.70 0.40
C ASN A 73 -20.61 -12.42 0.33
N PRO A 74 -21.27 -12.11 -0.80
CA PRO A 74 -22.06 -10.89 -0.97
C PRO A 74 -23.11 -10.69 0.12
N ALA A 75 -23.67 -11.77 0.66
CA ALA A 75 -24.64 -11.72 1.75
C ALA A 75 -24.10 -11.15 3.07
N ASN A 76 -22.77 -11.14 3.25
CA ASN A 76 -22.10 -10.62 4.43
C ASN A 76 -21.55 -9.20 4.21
N LEU A 77 -21.74 -8.59 3.03
CA LEU A 77 -21.26 -7.25 2.74
C LEU A 77 -22.27 -6.21 3.20
N SER A 78 -21.75 -5.07 3.65
CA SER A 78 -22.52 -3.91 4.05
C SER A 78 -21.67 -2.65 3.83
N SER A 79 -22.31 -1.48 3.83
CA SER A 79 -21.59 -0.20 3.79
C SER A 79 -20.63 0.01 4.98
N VAL A 80 -20.74 -0.80 6.04
CA VAL A 80 -19.85 -0.74 7.21
C VAL A 80 -18.53 -1.46 6.97
N ASN A 81 -18.57 -2.65 6.35
CA ASN A 81 -17.36 -3.45 6.10
C ASN A 81 -16.77 -3.25 4.70
N THR A 82 -17.58 -2.74 3.77
CA THR A 82 -17.24 -2.52 2.37
C THR A 82 -17.83 -1.18 1.94
N PRO A 83 -17.10 -0.08 2.13
CA PRO A 83 -17.54 1.24 1.69
C PRO A 83 -17.92 1.25 0.21
N GLY A 84 -18.99 1.98 -0.14
CA GLY A 84 -19.51 2.03 -1.51
C GLY A 84 -20.24 0.78 -2.00
N PHE A 85 -20.51 -0.23 -1.16
CA PHE A 85 -21.34 -1.38 -1.52
C PHE A 85 -22.80 -0.97 -1.79
N GLN A 86 -23.34 -1.42 -2.93
CA GLN A 86 -24.71 -1.15 -3.36
C GLN A 86 -25.57 -2.42 -3.41
N PRO A 87 -26.91 -2.30 -3.29
CA PRO A 87 -27.83 -3.45 -3.30
C PRO A 87 -27.81 -4.28 -4.59
N ASP A 88 -27.29 -3.75 -5.69
CA ASP A 88 -27.17 -4.44 -6.97
C ASP A 88 -25.89 -5.30 -7.11
N ASN A 89 -25.24 -5.60 -5.98
CA ASN A 89 -23.95 -6.31 -5.91
C ASN A 89 -22.83 -5.58 -6.67
N THR A 90 -22.84 -4.25 -6.63
CA THR A 90 -21.72 -3.43 -7.10
C THR A 90 -21.03 -2.72 -5.94
N ILE A 91 -19.75 -2.39 -6.13
CA ILE A 91 -18.95 -1.65 -5.16
C ILE A 91 -18.35 -0.43 -5.84
N ASN A 92 -18.53 0.74 -5.22
CA ASN A 92 -17.80 1.95 -5.57
C ASN A 92 -16.52 2.04 -4.74
N PHE A 93 -15.37 1.71 -5.32
CA PHE A 93 -14.08 1.87 -4.63
C PHE A 93 -13.60 3.33 -4.55
N SER A 94 -14.28 4.27 -5.23
CA SER A 94 -14.03 5.71 -5.10
C SER A 94 -14.87 6.37 -4.00
N ASP A 95 -15.63 5.59 -3.22
CA ASP A 95 -16.44 6.09 -2.11
C ASP A 95 -15.58 6.73 -1.00
N ASP A 96 -16.06 7.84 -0.43
CA ASP A 96 -15.33 8.57 0.62
C ASP A 96 -15.07 7.73 1.87
N GLY A 97 -15.87 6.68 2.11
CA GLY A 97 -15.66 5.72 3.19
C GLY A 97 -14.38 4.90 3.05
N TRP A 98 -13.69 4.91 1.91
CA TRP A 98 -12.35 4.31 1.80
C TRP A 98 -11.25 5.20 2.42
N TYR A 99 -11.49 6.51 2.59
CA TYR A 99 -10.52 7.48 3.14
C TYR A 99 -10.57 7.60 4.68
N LEU A 100 -11.03 6.56 5.39
CA LEU A 100 -11.21 6.61 6.84
C LEU A 100 -9.86 6.79 7.57
N ARG A 101 -9.84 7.76 8.50
CA ARG A 101 -8.80 7.97 9.54
C ARG A 101 -7.43 8.45 9.04
N GLY A 102 -7.38 9.23 7.96
CA GLY A 102 -6.12 9.83 7.47
C GLY A 102 -5.15 8.83 6.84
N VAL A 103 -5.64 7.62 6.56
CA VAL A 103 -4.92 6.56 5.84
C VAL A 103 -5.29 6.65 4.36
N ASN A 104 -4.32 6.38 3.47
CA ASN A 104 -4.55 6.33 2.03
C ASN A 104 -5.66 5.32 1.68
N SER A 105 -6.61 5.69 0.82
CA SER A 105 -7.71 4.83 0.38
C SER A 105 -7.21 3.53 -0.24
N ILE A 106 -6.04 3.55 -0.89
CA ILE A 106 -5.42 2.35 -1.47
C ILE A 106 -5.04 1.35 -0.38
N CYS A 107 -4.64 1.81 0.81
CA CYS A 107 -4.25 0.93 1.91
C CYS A 107 -5.43 0.26 2.58
N THR A 108 -6.56 0.96 2.72
CA THR A 108 -7.80 0.38 3.23
C THR A 108 -8.38 -0.61 2.21
N GLN A 109 -8.35 -0.28 0.92
CA GLN A 109 -8.71 -1.19 -0.17
C GLN A 109 -7.80 -2.43 -0.21
N ARG A 110 -6.48 -2.27 -0.02
CA ARG A 110 -5.52 -3.37 0.09
C ARG A 110 -5.85 -4.31 1.23
N ASN A 111 -6.11 -3.77 2.42
CA ASN A 111 -6.46 -4.57 3.59
C ASN A 111 -7.77 -5.34 3.38
N TRP A 112 -8.77 -4.69 2.77
CA TRP A 112 -10.03 -5.35 2.39
C TRP A 112 -9.82 -6.46 1.37
N ALA A 113 -9.05 -6.20 0.29
CA ALA A 113 -8.77 -7.19 -0.73
C ALA A 113 -8.03 -8.40 -0.15
N ASN A 114 -7.03 -8.16 0.70
CA ASN A 114 -6.30 -9.20 1.41
C ASN A 114 -7.19 -9.99 2.39
N GLN A 115 -8.08 -9.32 3.12
CA GLN A 115 -9.03 -9.97 4.04
C GLN A 115 -9.92 -10.99 3.31
N TYR A 116 -10.35 -10.67 2.09
CA TYR A 116 -11.21 -11.53 1.28
C TYR A 116 -10.44 -12.41 0.28
N ASN A 117 -9.10 -12.42 0.30
CA ASN A 117 -8.25 -13.13 -0.67
C ASN A 117 -8.57 -12.78 -2.14
N ILE A 118 -8.78 -11.50 -2.41
CA ILE A 118 -9.01 -10.95 -3.74
C ILE A 118 -7.69 -10.38 -4.25
N VAL A 119 -7.33 -10.74 -5.48
CA VAL A 119 -6.19 -10.18 -6.20
C VAL A 119 -6.61 -8.86 -6.86
N TRP A 120 -5.84 -7.81 -6.66
CA TRP A 120 -6.12 -6.52 -7.29
C TRP A 120 -4.80 -5.87 -7.67
N ASP A 121 -4.46 -5.96 -8.95
CA ASP A 121 -3.20 -5.41 -9.43
C ASP A 121 -3.17 -3.89 -9.24
N GLY A 122 -2.15 -3.45 -8.54
CA GLY A 122 -1.94 -2.08 -8.11
C GLY A 122 -2.43 -1.72 -6.72
N VAL A 123 -3.23 -2.57 -6.10
CA VAL A 123 -3.72 -2.34 -4.73
C VAL A 123 -3.15 -3.39 -3.78
N THR A 124 -3.25 -4.69 -4.08
CA THR A 124 -2.74 -5.75 -3.19
C THR A 124 -1.23 -5.71 -3.00
N ASN A 125 -0.50 -5.29 -4.04
CA ASN A 125 0.95 -5.14 -4.08
C ASN A 125 1.43 -3.71 -3.74
N TYR A 126 0.53 -2.80 -3.36
CA TYR A 126 0.88 -1.42 -3.04
C TYR A 126 1.80 -1.34 -1.82
N ASN A 127 2.95 -0.69 -1.99
CA ASN A 127 4.07 -0.67 -1.03
C ASN A 127 4.18 0.60 -0.20
N ASP A 128 3.31 1.58 -0.43
CA ASP A 128 3.30 2.89 0.24
C ASP A 128 2.10 2.99 1.21
N CYS A 129 1.90 1.87 1.90
CA CYS A 129 1.22 1.71 3.19
C CYS A 129 2.31 1.36 4.22
#